data_AF-W6ZF91-F1
#
_entry.id   AF-W6ZF91-F1
#
_cell.length_a   1.000
_cell.length_b   1.000
_cell.length_c   1.000
_cell.angle_alpha   90.00
_cell.angle_beta   90.00
_cell.angle_gamma   90.00
#
_symmetry.space_group_name_H-M   'P 1'
#
loop_
_entity.id
_entity.type
_entity.pdbx_description
1 polymer ?
#
loop_
_entity_poly.entity_id
_entity_poly.type
_entity_poly.pdbx_seq_one_letter_code
_entity_poly.pdbx_strand_id
1 'polypeptide(L)'
;MPLRICQKAVSALRPPRLRPASYARLGASKPRPFSAASAPAPHEQVHVPCRSNGIVTVDVFRAPKPAAPILIYLPPGPVLPQSEEDEHRLITTLAAASAATVVRINYRASSVHQYPTPCHDVLAGYDWVREHLLVDAFNRPYLARLGVCGELVGGSLATMLALTECHAGESRISAAAVNNPLVDWVFPDELPVVRPEDLQEPLNGDETALPADEDLAGSLALQEATRNVLKSERKYRKRPSSKTQQISSWQAHGDNTVIPTLTLSGERDVLFRSPDDYFDRFASPIHFFRSPHAQLIYPQPDHIFASQQPDEILDVEAQMALHHYSTFDDTPKPPQPLPYLSRCRAYARNYPQAGTHLTLPVWNIATGLQSPLSDSSLELAKMVRRSIARQTMKTHTGRSRWFDEAEKKHYEEYAHGRVQVSSHWGIGLWTQQDENLGWKSRIEEVGTWMKQRLDPSFT
;
A
#
# COMPACT_ATOMS: atom_id res chain seq x y z
N MET A 1 -8.47 -81.71 -70.53
CA MET A 1 -8.50 -80.38 -71.18
C MET A 1 -8.37 -79.29 -70.10
N PRO A 2 -7.74 -78.13 -70.36
CA PRO A 2 -6.30 -77.92 -70.06
C PRO A 2 -5.90 -76.59 -69.36
N LEU A 3 -4.63 -76.54 -68.85
CA LEU A 3 -3.54 -75.51 -68.99
C LEU A 3 -3.76 -74.06 -68.43
N ARG A 4 -2.78 -73.20 -68.07
CA ARG A 4 -1.29 -73.14 -67.93
C ARG A 4 -0.97 -71.76 -67.25
N ILE A 5 -0.06 -71.69 -66.25
CA ILE A 5 1.29 -71.06 -66.22
C ILE A 5 1.46 -69.68 -66.94
N CYS A 6 1.91 -68.61 -66.23
CA CYS A 6 3.29 -68.03 -66.25
C CYS A 6 3.42 -66.65 -65.55
N GLN A 7 4.64 -66.36 -65.05
CA GLN A 7 5.12 -65.17 -64.32
C GLN A 7 5.75 -64.06 -65.22
N LYS A 8 5.91 -62.84 -64.66
CA LYS A 8 7.07 -61.87 -64.72
C LYS A 8 6.55 -60.40 -64.65
N ALA A 9 7.26 -59.32 -64.27
CA ALA A 9 8.38 -58.96 -63.37
C ALA A 9 8.70 -57.44 -63.60
N VAL A 10 9.41 -56.80 -62.65
CA VAL A 10 10.39 -55.67 -62.79
C VAL A 10 10.00 -54.18 -62.47
N SER A 11 10.59 -53.71 -61.33
CA SER A 11 11.44 -52.52 -61.05
C SER A 11 10.99 -51.04 -61.11
N ALA A 12 11.56 -50.30 -60.15
CA ALA A 12 11.41 -48.89 -59.77
C ALA A 12 12.25 -47.87 -60.56
N LEU A 13 11.83 -46.60 -60.55
CA LEU A 13 12.63 -45.41 -60.94
C LEU A 13 12.31 -44.17 -60.06
N ARG A 14 13.36 -43.45 -59.65
CA ARG A 14 13.40 -42.20 -58.83
C ARG A 14 13.05 -40.93 -59.64
N PRO A 15 12.69 -39.80 -58.97
CA PRO A 15 12.89 -38.45 -59.49
C PRO A 15 14.09 -37.69 -58.85
N PRO A 16 14.63 -36.63 -59.50
CA PRO A 16 15.97 -36.09 -59.26
C PRO A 16 16.03 -34.86 -58.31
N ARG A 17 17.25 -34.61 -57.78
CA ARG A 17 17.65 -33.49 -56.91
C ARG A 17 18.00 -32.23 -57.74
N LEU A 18 17.61 -31.05 -57.25
CA LEU A 18 18.08 -29.75 -57.76
C LEU A 18 19.11 -29.10 -56.81
N ARG A 19 20.19 -28.54 -57.39
CA ARG A 19 21.33 -27.88 -56.74
C ARG A 19 21.13 -26.35 -56.66
N PRO A 20 21.84 -25.63 -55.77
CA PRO A 20 21.65 -24.20 -55.54
C PRO A 20 22.45 -23.33 -56.52
N ALA A 21 21.96 -22.11 -56.78
CA ALA A 21 22.64 -21.10 -57.58
C ALA A 21 23.26 -20.02 -56.69
N SER A 22 24.55 -19.76 -56.90
CA SER A 22 25.35 -18.69 -56.30
C SER A 22 25.43 -17.49 -57.25
N TYR A 23 25.20 -16.29 -56.74
CA TYR A 23 25.75 -15.05 -57.31
C TYR A 23 26.31 -14.17 -56.20
N ALA A 24 27.56 -13.74 -56.38
CA ALA A 24 28.27 -12.80 -55.54
C ALA A 24 28.41 -11.46 -56.28
N ARG A 25 28.30 -10.33 -55.57
CA ARG A 25 29.39 -9.34 -55.34
C ARG A 25 28.87 -8.00 -54.78
N LEU A 26 29.48 -7.63 -53.63
CA LEU A 26 30.11 -6.34 -53.25
C LEU A 26 29.33 -5.01 -53.36
N GLY A 27 29.27 -4.28 -52.23
CA GLY A 27 29.06 -2.82 -52.23
C GLY A 27 28.81 -2.16 -50.87
N ALA A 28 29.87 -1.66 -50.24
CA ALA A 28 29.94 -0.57 -49.24
C ALA A 28 29.21 -0.70 -47.89
N SER A 29 29.96 -1.07 -46.83
CA SER A 29 29.57 -0.80 -45.44
C SER A 29 29.77 0.69 -45.13
N LYS A 30 28.69 1.42 -44.84
CA LYS A 30 28.79 2.70 -44.12
C LYS A 30 29.05 2.39 -42.64
N PRO A 31 30.09 2.94 -41.99
CA PRO A 31 30.23 2.81 -40.54
C PRO A 31 29.08 3.57 -39.88
N ARG A 32 28.26 2.85 -39.10
CA ARG A 32 27.29 3.48 -38.20
C ARG A 32 28.10 4.27 -37.16
N PRO A 33 27.73 5.53 -36.87
CA PRO A 33 28.38 6.25 -35.78
C PRO A 33 28.12 5.49 -34.49
N PHE A 34 29.18 5.30 -33.70
CA PHE A 34 29.12 4.72 -32.36
C PHE A 34 28.06 5.46 -31.55
N SER A 35 26.91 4.83 -31.31
CA SER A 35 26.11 5.19 -30.14
C SER A 35 26.96 4.83 -28.94
N ALA A 36 27.30 5.83 -28.13
CA ALA A 36 27.71 5.56 -26.76
C ALA A 36 26.51 4.92 -26.07
N ALA A 37 26.35 3.61 -26.23
CA ALA A 37 25.52 2.83 -25.35
C ALA A 37 26.15 3.03 -23.97
N SER A 38 25.53 3.88 -23.16
CA SER A 38 25.81 3.91 -21.73
C SER A 38 25.75 2.46 -21.29
N ALA A 39 26.88 1.92 -20.80
CA ALA A 39 26.87 0.60 -20.22
C ALA A 39 25.72 0.57 -19.20
N PRO A 40 24.88 -0.49 -19.18
CA PRO A 40 23.85 -0.60 -18.17
C PRO A 40 24.49 -0.43 -16.79
N ALA A 41 23.82 0.29 -15.91
CA ALA A 41 24.32 0.49 -14.55
C ALA A 41 24.67 -0.87 -13.94
N PRO A 42 25.75 -0.97 -13.14
CA PRO A 42 26.13 -2.23 -12.50
C PRO A 42 24.93 -2.74 -11.69
N HIS A 43 24.37 -3.87 -12.12
CA HIS A 43 23.29 -4.57 -11.47
C HIS A 43 23.89 -5.72 -10.65
N GLU A 44 23.68 -5.66 -9.34
CA GLU A 44 24.16 -6.66 -8.38
C GLU A 44 22.96 -7.24 -7.64
N GLN A 45 22.78 -8.57 -7.70
CA GLN A 45 21.74 -9.25 -6.96
C GLN A 45 22.33 -9.88 -5.69
N VAL A 46 21.70 -9.60 -4.55
CA VAL A 46 22.13 -10.07 -3.24
C VAL A 46 21.01 -10.86 -2.58
N HIS A 47 21.37 -11.95 -1.92
CA HIS A 47 20.47 -12.77 -1.12
C HIS A 47 20.57 -12.36 0.35
N VAL A 48 19.48 -11.83 0.89
CA VAL A 48 19.41 -11.35 2.27
C VAL A 48 18.60 -12.36 3.11
N PRO A 49 19.17 -12.90 4.20
CA PRO A 49 18.45 -13.83 5.07
C PRO A 49 17.43 -13.10 5.95
N CYS A 50 16.15 -13.47 5.83
CA CYS A 50 15.06 -12.94 6.65
C CYS A 50 14.88 -13.77 7.94
N ARG A 51 15.95 -13.93 8.73
CA ARG A 51 15.98 -14.81 9.93
C ARG A 51 15.42 -16.21 9.61
N SER A 52 14.38 -16.65 10.32
CA SER A 52 13.72 -17.95 10.13
C SER A 52 12.76 -18.00 8.94
N ASN A 53 12.46 -16.86 8.30
CA ASN A 53 11.44 -16.78 7.25
C ASN A 53 11.99 -17.02 5.84
N GLY A 54 13.25 -17.45 5.69
CA GLY A 54 13.87 -17.73 4.39
C GLY A 54 14.74 -16.58 3.89
N ILE A 55 14.78 -16.39 2.57
CA ILE A 55 15.70 -15.45 1.90
C ILE A 55 14.89 -14.53 1.00
N VAL A 56 15.21 -13.23 1.02
CA VAL A 56 14.70 -12.23 0.09
C VAL A 56 15.82 -11.80 -0.85
N THR A 57 15.51 -11.53 -2.12
CA THR A 57 16.47 -10.99 -3.08
C THR A 57 16.42 -9.47 -3.09
N VAL A 58 17.59 -8.85 -3.07
CA VAL A 58 17.76 -7.40 -3.17
C VAL A 58 18.60 -7.11 -4.41
N ASP A 59 18.05 -6.33 -5.34
CA ASP A 59 18.77 -5.92 -6.55
C ASP A 59 19.27 -4.49 -6.40
N VAL A 60 20.57 -4.29 -6.57
CA VAL A 60 21.26 -3.02 -6.41
C VAL A 60 21.68 -2.49 -7.78
N PHE A 61 21.12 -1.36 -8.16
CA PHE A 61 21.45 -0.61 -9.37
C PHE A 61 22.32 0.59 -8.98
N ARG A 62 23.64 0.41 -9.05
CA ARG A 62 24.58 1.42 -8.54
C ARG A 62 24.61 2.66 -9.42
N ALA A 63 24.53 3.83 -8.79
CA ALA A 63 24.79 5.08 -9.47
C ALA A 63 26.28 5.18 -9.87
N PRO A 64 26.63 5.98 -10.90
CA PRO A 64 28.02 6.20 -11.30
C PRO A 64 28.87 6.88 -10.21
N LYS A 65 28.23 7.62 -9.29
CA LYS A 65 28.89 8.36 -8.22
C LYS A 65 28.89 7.54 -6.92
N PRO A 66 30.05 7.33 -6.27
CA PRO A 66 30.15 6.46 -5.08
C PRO A 66 29.44 6.98 -3.82
N ALA A 67 29.16 8.29 -3.75
CA ALA A 67 28.40 8.93 -2.66
C ALA A 67 27.02 9.42 -3.14
N ALA A 68 26.40 8.69 -4.06
CA ALA A 68 25.04 8.98 -4.51
C ALA A 68 24.03 8.67 -3.40
N PRO A 69 22.89 9.40 -3.35
CA PRO A 69 21.80 9.05 -2.44
C PRO A 69 21.28 7.63 -2.75
N ILE A 70 20.66 7.01 -1.75
CA ILE A 70 20.05 5.68 -1.89
C ILE A 70 18.54 5.81 -1.99
N LEU A 71 17.97 5.14 -2.98
CA LEU A 71 16.53 5.07 -3.20
C LEU A 71 16.07 3.62 -3.17
N ILE A 72 15.20 3.29 -2.22
CA ILE A 72 14.60 1.96 -2.11
C ILE A 72 13.35 1.94 -2.99
N TYR A 73 13.23 0.94 -3.86
CA TYR A 73 12.07 0.73 -4.71
C TYR A 73 11.36 -0.56 -4.30
N LEU A 74 10.06 -0.47 -4.05
CA LEU A 74 9.19 -1.59 -3.71
C LEU A 74 8.20 -1.85 -4.87
N PRO A 75 8.23 -3.03 -5.50
CA PRO A 75 7.40 -3.35 -6.66
C PRO A 75 5.90 -3.37 -6.31
N PRO A 76 4.99 -3.29 -7.31
CA PRO A 76 3.53 -3.21 -7.10
C PRO A 76 2.92 -4.39 -6.33
N GLY A 77 3.59 -5.54 -6.32
CA GLY A 77 3.12 -6.77 -5.69
C GLY A 77 2.23 -7.61 -6.62
N PRO A 78 1.50 -8.59 -6.07
CA PRO A 78 0.76 -9.59 -6.87
C PRO A 78 -0.50 -9.04 -7.56
N VAL A 79 -0.90 -7.80 -7.27
CA VAL A 79 -2.11 -7.16 -7.82
C VAL A 79 -2.06 -6.99 -9.33
N LEU A 80 -0.86 -6.85 -9.90
CA LEU A 80 -0.64 -6.69 -11.34
C LEU A 80 0.19 -7.85 -11.90
N PRO A 81 -0.01 -8.20 -13.18
CA PRO A 81 0.92 -9.08 -13.88
C PRO A 81 2.34 -8.50 -13.84
N GLN A 82 3.31 -9.31 -13.43
CA GLN A 82 4.71 -8.89 -13.38
C GLN A 82 5.29 -8.79 -14.78
N SER A 83 5.92 -7.65 -15.08
CA SER A 83 6.63 -7.37 -16.34
C SER A 83 8.03 -6.89 -16.00
N GLU A 84 9.01 -7.79 -16.13
CA GLU A 84 10.41 -7.46 -15.85
C GLU A 84 10.92 -6.32 -16.75
N GLU A 85 10.42 -6.22 -17.99
CA GLU A 85 10.79 -5.17 -18.93
C GLU A 85 10.29 -3.80 -18.46
N ASP A 86 9.02 -3.70 -18.07
CA ASP A 86 8.45 -2.44 -17.58
C ASP A 86 9.11 -2.00 -16.28
N GLU A 87 9.33 -2.94 -15.35
CA GLU A 87 10.06 -2.66 -14.11
C GLU A 87 11.49 -2.20 -14.39
N HIS A 88 12.21 -2.85 -15.30
CA HIS A 88 13.56 -2.46 -15.67
C HIS A 88 13.60 -1.05 -16.28
N ARG A 89 12.63 -0.70 -17.15
CA ARG A 89 12.50 0.64 -17.73
C ARG A 89 12.19 1.69 -16.67
N LEU A 90 11.32 1.37 -15.71
CA LEU A 90 11.00 2.23 -14.58
C LEU A 90 12.24 2.50 -13.73
N ILE A 91 12.93 1.44 -13.29
CA ILE A 91 14.13 1.55 -12.45
C ILE A 91 15.24 2.33 -13.17
N THR A 92 15.47 2.06 -14.46
CA THR A 92 16.47 2.76 -15.25
C THR A 92 16.15 4.25 -15.37
N THR A 93 14.88 4.60 -15.63
CA THR A 93 14.43 6.00 -15.71
C THR A 93 14.56 6.69 -14.36
N LEU A 94 14.15 6.02 -13.28
CA LEU A 94 14.21 6.53 -11.92
C LEU A 94 15.66 6.74 -11.47
N ALA A 95 16.57 5.80 -11.72
CA ALA A 95 17.99 5.90 -11.43
C ALA A 95 18.65 7.06 -12.20
N ALA A 96 18.34 7.20 -13.49
CA ALA A 96 18.86 8.29 -14.32
C ALA A 96 18.40 9.68 -13.84
N ALA A 97 17.11 9.83 -13.54
CA ALA A 97 16.54 11.11 -13.10
C ALA A 97 16.98 11.50 -11.67
N SER A 98 17.02 10.52 -10.76
CA SER A 98 17.41 10.75 -9.36
C SER A 98 18.92 10.88 -9.15
N ALA A 99 19.72 10.35 -10.08
CA ALA A 99 21.17 10.15 -9.89
C ALA A 99 21.50 9.39 -8.59
N ALA A 100 20.57 8.53 -8.15
CA ALA A 100 20.65 7.73 -6.93
C ALA A 100 21.01 6.28 -7.23
N THR A 101 21.60 5.60 -6.26
CA THR A 101 21.67 4.13 -6.26
C THR A 101 20.28 3.61 -5.93
N VAL A 102 19.67 2.89 -6.87
CA VAL A 102 18.32 2.33 -6.68
C VAL A 102 18.46 0.91 -6.16
N VAL A 103 17.75 0.59 -5.08
CA VAL A 103 17.73 -0.73 -4.46
C VAL A 103 16.32 -1.30 -4.53
N ARG A 104 16.10 -2.33 -5.34
CA ARG A 104 14.83 -3.05 -5.41
C ARG A 104 14.82 -4.15 -4.35
N ILE A 105 13.85 -4.11 -3.45
CA ILE A 105 13.62 -5.21 -2.50
C ILE A 105 12.49 -6.09 -3.05
N ASN A 106 12.81 -7.32 -3.44
CA ASN A 106 11.86 -8.28 -3.99
C ASN A 106 11.12 -9.02 -2.87
N TYR A 107 10.34 -8.26 -2.09
CA TYR A 107 9.56 -8.80 -1.00
C TYR A 107 8.63 -9.91 -1.49
N ARG A 108 8.39 -10.93 -0.66
CA ARG A 108 7.54 -12.06 -1.02
C ARG A 108 6.12 -11.80 -0.54
N ALA A 109 5.19 -11.78 -1.48
CA ALA A 109 3.76 -11.64 -1.23
C ALA A 109 2.98 -12.63 -2.12
N SER A 110 2.39 -13.65 -1.51
CA SER A 110 1.61 -14.67 -2.21
C SER A 110 0.75 -15.46 -1.22
N SER A 111 -0.03 -16.44 -1.71
CA SER A 111 -0.74 -17.40 -0.86
C SER A 111 0.17 -18.19 0.09
N VAL A 112 1.44 -18.36 -0.27
CA VAL A 112 2.46 -19.02 0.57
C VAL A 112 3.10 -18.02 1.54
N HIS A 113 3.29 -16.78 1.08
CA HIS A 113 3.94 -15.69 1.83
C HIS A 113 2.94 -14.57 2.14
N GLN A 114 2.04 -14.87 3.06
CA GLN A 114 1.01 -13.96 3.56
C GLN A 114 1.58 -12.94 4.55
N TYR A 115 0.84 -11.88 4.86
CA TYR A 115 1.18 -10.95 5.93
C TYR A 115 1.38 -11.71 7.27
N PRO A 116 2.37 -11.31 8.08
CA PRO A 116 3.28 -10.15 7.97
C PRO A 116 4.59 -10.40 7.19
N THR A 117 4.69 -11.48 6.40
CA THR A 117 5.94 -11.82 5.66
C THR A 117 6.48 -10.69 4.78
N PRO A 118 5.66 -10.00 3.95
CA PRO A 118 6.13 -8.88 3.13
C PRO A 118 6.75 -7.75 3.96
N CYS A 119 6.17 -7.45 5.12
CA CYS A 119 6.69 -6.42 6.04
C CYS A 119 8.08 -6.80 6.55
N HIS A 120 8.24 -8.05 7.00
CA HIS A 120 9.54 -8.55 7.49
C HIS A 120 10.61 -8.57 6.39
N ASP A 121 10.25 -8.93 5.16
CA ASP A 121 11.18 -8.94 4.03
C ASP A 121 11.67 -7.52 3.70
N VAL A 122 10.77 -6.54 3.71
CA VAL A 122 11.12 -5.12 3.46
C VAL A 122 12.03 -4.57 4.57
N LEU A 123 11.72 -4.86 5.84
CA LEU A 123 12.56 -4.45 6.97
C LEU A 123 13.94 -5.11 6.92
N ALA A 124 14.02 -6.41 6.63
CA ALA A 124 15.30 -7.11 6.49
C ALA A 124 16.14 -6.55 5.32
N GLY A 125 15.50 -6.22 4.19
CA GLY A 125 16.16 -5.56 3.07
C GLY A 125 16.63 -4.15 3.42
N TYR A 126 15.85 -3.39 4.18
CA TYR A 126 16.24 -2.06 4.68
C TYR A 126 17.44 -2.14 5.64
N ASP A 127 17.43 -3.07 6.59
CA ASP A 127 18.53 -3.31 7.52
C ASP A 127 19.81 -3.67 6.74
N TRP A 128 19.69 -4.56 5.75
CA TRP A 128 20.81 -4.90 4.87
C TRP A 128 21.37 -3.67 4.14
N VAL A 129 20.51 -2.81 3.60
CA VAL A 129 20.93 -1.55 2.96
C VAL A 129 21.70 -0.65 3.93
N ARG A 130 21.23 -0.51 5.18
CA ARG A 130 21.93 0.28 6.20
C ARG A 130 23.29 -0.30 6.53
N GLU A 131 23.39 -1.62 6.66
CA GLU A 131 24.63 -2.29 7.05
C GLU A 131 25.68 -2.33 5.93
N HIS A 132 25.27 -2.40 4.66
CA HIS A 132 26.16 -2.68 3.54
C HIS A 132 26.38 -1.51 2.58
N LEU A 133 25.40 -0.60 2.46
CA LEU A 133 25.50 0.54 1.52
C LEU A 133 25.77 1.88 2.22
N LEU A 134 25.54 1.97 3.53
CA LEU A 134 25.81 3.17 4.33
C LEU A 134 27.14 3.08 5.10
N VAL A 135 28.15 2.47 4.49
CA VAL A 135 29.50 2.35 5.04
C VAL A 135 30.51 3.15 4.22
N ASP A 136 31.45 3.81 4.90
CA ASP A 136 32.55 4.54 4.26
C ASP A 136 33.64 3.57 3.76
N ALA A 137 34.69 4.12 3.12
CA ALA A 137 35.82 3.33 2.61
C ALA A 137 36.59 2.55 3.70
N PHE A 138 36.35 2.85 4.98
CA PHE A 138 36.95 2.18 6.14
C PHE A 138 35.93 1.33 6.90
N ASN A 139 34.80 1.00 6.26
CA ASN A 139 33.70 0.21 6.81
C ASN A 139 33.05 0.82 8.07
N ARG A 140 33.03 2.15 8.17
CA ARG A 140 32.36 2.86 9.26
C ARG A 140 30.98 3.35 8.80
N PRO A 141 29.93 3.16 9.61
CA PRO A 141 28.60 3.62 9.26
C PRO A 141 28.56 5.14 9.18
N TYR A 142 27.91 5.69 8.17
CA TYR A 142 27.65 7.12 8.06
C TYR A 142 26.15 7.40 8.02
N LEU A 143 25.77 8.59 8.50
CA LEU A 143 24.38 9.03 8.50
C LEU A 143 23.98 9.46 7.09
N ALA A 144 22.95 8.81 6.56
CA ALA A 144 22.42 9.10 5.23
C ALA A 144 20.91 9.37 5.25
N ARG A 145 20.49 10.18 4.29
CA ARG A 145 19.09 10.40 3.96
C ARG A 145 18.73 9.45 2.83
N LEU A 146 17.83 8.52 3.11
CA LEU A 146 17.33 7.57 2.13
C LEU A 146 15.97 8.02 1.61
N GLY A 147 15.65 7.65 0.38
CA GLY A 147 14.32 7.78 -0.18
C GLY A 147 13.66 6.41 -0.35
N VAL A 148 12.34 6.35 -0.32
CA VAL A 148 11.56 5.15 -0.65
C VAL A 148 10.52 5.46 -1.72
N CYS A 149 10.37 4.54 -2.65
CA CYS A 149 9.39 4.56 -3.72
C CYS A 149 8.58 3.26 -3.71
N GLY A 150 7.26 3.35 -3.92
CA GLY A 150 6.45 2.14 -4.08
C GLY A 150 5.11 2.40 -4.77
N GLU A 151 4.55 1.35 -5.35
CA GLU A 151 3.25 1.35 -6.02
C GLU A 151 2.33 0.27 -5.41
N LEU A 152 1.01 0.51 -5.32
CA LEU A 152 0.03 -0.47 -4.83
C LEU A 152 0.44 -1.12 -3.49
N VAL A 153 0.71 -2.43 -3.45
CA VAL A 153 1.17 -3.15 -2.24
C VAL A 153 2.56 -2.66 -1.82
N GLY A 154 3.46 -2.46 -2.79
CA GLY A 154 4.75 -1.81 -2.55
C GLY A 154 4.61 -0.38 -2.05
N GLY A 155 3.55 0.33 -2.46
CA GLY A 155 3.20 1.66 -1.97
C GLY A 155 2.76 1.62 -0.50
N SER A 156 2.02 0.58 -0.10
CA SER A 156 1.71 0.31 1.30
C SER A 156 2.98 0.06 2.13
N LEU A 157 3.82 -0.86 1.68
CA LEU A 157 5.08 -1.19 2.35
C LEU A 157 6.06 0.00 2.38
N ALA A 158 6.07 0.83 1.35
CA ALA A 158 6.86 2.06 1.30
C ALA A 158 6.34 3.09 2.31
N THR A 159 5.01 3.19 2.45
CA THR A 159 4.36 4.03 3.45
C THR A 159 4.71 3.53 4.85
N MET A 160 4.61 2.22 5.10
CA MET A 160 5.01 1.58 6.36
C MET A 160 6.47 1.92 6.71
N LEU A 161 7.41 1.67 5.79
CA LEU A 161 8.83 1.96 5.99
C LEU A 161 9.10 3.45 6.23
N ALA A 162 8.40 4.34 5.51
CA ALA A 162 8.53 5.78 5.68
C ALA A 162 8.01 6.30 7.03
N LEU A 163 7.03 5.62 7.62
CA LEU A 163 6.50 5.97 8.93
C LEU A 163 7.39 5.42 10.05
N THR A 164 7.84 4.16 9.95
CA THR A 164 8.60 3.52 11.02
C THR A 164 10.09 3.89 11.01
N GLU A 165 10.71 3.98 9.84
CA GLU A 165 12.17 4.18 9.70
C GLU A 165 12.57 5.65 9.47
N CYS A 166 11.86 6.59 10.11
CA CYS A 166 12.09 8.03 10.00
C CYS A 166 12.78 8.66 11.22
N HIS A 167 13.63 7.89 11.91
CA HIS A 167 14.32 8.29 13.14
C HIS A 167 15.27 9.49 12.95
N ALA A 168 15.05 10.56 13.71
CA ALA A 168 15.92 11.73 13.75
C ALA A 168 17.25 11.41 14.44
N GLY A 169 18.34 11.90 13.88
CA GLY A 169 19.71 11.63 14.38
C GLY A 169 20.33 10.34 13.84
N GLU A 170 19.56 9.52 13.12
CA GLU A 170 20.03 8.30 12.46
C GLU A 170 19.92 8.38 10.93
N SER A 171 20.46 7.37 10.25
CA SER A 171 20.14 7.10 8.85
C SER A 171 18.66 6.79 8.76
N ARG A 172 17.93 7.57 7.95
CA ARG A 172 16.47 7.56 7.96
C ARG A 172 15.87 7.69 6.58
N ILE A 173 14.64 7.23 6.43
CA ILE A 173 13.79 7.60 5.30
C ILE A 173 13.42 9.06 5.45
N SER A 174 13.87 9.89 4.51
CA SER A 174 13.65 11.34 4.53
C SER A 174 12.71 11.82 3.43
N ALA A 175 12.50 11.01 2.40
CA ALA A 175 11.56 11.27 1.30
C ALA A 175 10.83 9.98 0.92
N ALA A 176 9.52 10.06 0.71
CA ALA A 176 8.68 8.96 0.28
C ALA A 176 7.87 9.36 -0.95
N ALA A 177 7.97 8.60 -2.04
CA ALA A 177 7.09 8.74 -3.19
C ALA A 177 6.23 7.48 -3.32
N VAL A 178 4.91 7.62 -3.29
CA VAL A 178 4.01 6.47 -3.37
C VAL A 178 2.95 6.71 -4.44
N ASN A 179 2.68 5.68 -5.25
CA ASN A 179 1.69 5.73 -6.32
C ASN A 179 0.53 4.77 -6.04
N ASN A 180 -0.70 5.29 -6.03
CA ASN A 180 -1.92 4.54 -5.74
C ASN A 180 -1.74 3.54 -4.58
N PRO A 181 -1.23 3.98 -3.41
CA PRO A 181 -0.85 3.04 -2.36
C PRO A 181 -2.07 2.35 -1.73
N LEU A 182 -1.96 1.04 -1.50
CA LEU A 182 -2.97 0.23 -0.79
C LEU A 182 -2.83 0.40 0.73
N VAL A 183 -3.28 1.54 1.27
CA VAL A 183 -3.06 1.89 2.67
C VAL A 183 -4.13 1.42 3.66
N ASP A 184 -5.24 0.88 3.16
CA ASP A 184 -6.35 0.33 3.95
C ASP A 184 -6.86 -0.94 3.28
N TRP A 185 -6.76 -2.09 3.95
CA TRP A 185 -7.30 -3.37 3.49
C TRP A 185 -8.77 -3.59 3.89
N VAL A 186 -9.35 -2.66 4.65
CA VAL A 186 -10.79 -2.64 4.95
C VAL A 186 -11.52 -1.94 3.81
N PHE A 187 -12.02 -2.73 2.86
CA PHE A 187 -12.67 -2.17 1.67
C PHE A 187 -14.12 -1.74 1.92
N PRO A 188 -14.59 -0.64 1.30
CA PRO A 188 -15.94 -0.12 1.50
C PRO A 188 -17.07 -1.10 1.12
N ASP A 189 -16.86 -2.01 0.16
CA ASP A 189 -17.91 -2.90 -0.36
C ASP A 189 -18.43 -3.92 0.66
N GLU A 190 -17.64 -4.21 1.70
CA GLU A 190 -18.00 -5.16 2.75
C GLU A 190 -18.71 -4.52 3.92
N LEU A 191 -18.74 -3.19 3.94
CA LEU A 191 -19.34 -2.44 5.02
C LEU A 191 -20.76 -2.05 4.64
N PRO A 192 -21.76 -2.34 5.51
CA PRO A 192 -23.11 -1.88 5.26
C PRO A 192 -23.12 -0.36 5.15
N VAL A 193 -23.95 0.17 4.26
CA VAL A 193 -24.17 1.61 4.14
C VAL A 193 -24.98 2.08 5.34
N VAL A 194 -24.28 2.56 6.37
CA VAL A 194 -24.85 3.09 7.61
C VAL A 194 -24.75 4.61 7.60
N ARG A 195 -25.79 5.30 8.08
CA ARG A 195 -25.77 6.76 8.21
C ARG A 195 -24.78 7.16 9.32
N PRO A 196 -24.11 8.32 9.23
CA PRO A 196 -23.16 8.75 10.26
C PRO A 196 -23.75 8.79 11.69
N GLU A 197 -25.04 9.10 11.82
CA GLU A 197 -25.78 9.14 13.09
C GLU A 197 -25.92 7.76 13.74
N ASP A 198 -26.03 6.70 12.92
CA ASP A 198 -26.28 5.33 13.33
C ASP A 198 -24.98 4.52 13.49
N LEU A 199 -23.81 5.15 13.28
CA LEU A 199 -22.51 4.48 13.42
C LEU A 199 -22.27 4.10 14.87
N GLN A 200 -22.04 2.80 15.08
CA GLN A 200 -21.69 2.24 16.38
C GLN A 200 -20.32 2.71 16.84
N GLU A 201 -20.18 2.82 18.16
CA GLU A 201 -18.88 2.98 18.79
C GLU A 201 -18.05 1.70 18.63
N PRO A 202 -16.72 1.82 18.41
CA PRO A 202 -15.85 0.65 18.33
C PRO A 202 -15.86 -0.09 19.68
N LEU A 203 -15.96 -1.42 19.64
CA LEU A 203 -15.98 -2.30 20.82
C LEU A 203 -14.81 -2.04 21.77
N ASN A 204 -13.63 -1.84 21.20
CA ASN A 204 -12.42 -1.51 21.92
C ASN A 204 -12.02 -0.07 21.57
N GLY A 205 -12.27 0.86 22.50
CA GLY A 205 -11.74 2.22 22.39
C GLY A 205 -10.21 2.19 22.38
N ASP A 206 -9.58 2.82 21.39
CA ASP A 206 -8.12 2.97 21.38
C ASP A 206 -7.71 4.03 22.42
N GLU A 207 -6.74 3.71 23.28
CA GLU A 207 -6.25 4.63 24.32
C GLU A 207 -5.73 5.97 23.77
N THR A 208 -5.41 6.02 22.47
CA THR A 208 -4.90 7.22 21.77
C THR A 208 -5.91 7.90 20.84
N ALA A 209 -7.15 7.41 20.80
CA ALA A 209 -8.21 7.88 19.91
C ALA A 209 -8.88 9.18 20.40
N LEU A 210 -9.04 10.13 19.48
CA LEU A 210 -9.96 11.27 19.60
C LEU A 210 -11.01 11.17 18.49
N PRO A 211 -12.29 11.52 18.72
CA PRO A 211 -13.31 11.38 17.68
C PRO A 211 -12.82 12.04 16.40
N ALA A 212 -12.80 11.31 15.27
CA ALA A 212 -12.30 11.88 14.01
C ALA A 212 -13.17 13.07 13.56
N ASP A 213 -14.44 13.07 13.97
CA ASP A 213 -15.40 14.16 13.80
C ASP A 213 -15.17 15.35 14.74
N GLU A 214 -14.38 15.18 15.81
CA GLU A 214 -13.96 16.28 16.71
C GLU A 214 -12.65 16.95 16.27
N ASP A 215 -12.13 16.63 15.08
CA ASP A 215 -11.07 17.44 14.49
C ASP A 215 -11.63 18.74 13.90
N LEU A 216 -11.98 19.65 14.82
CA LEU A 216 -11.64 21.06 14.76
C LEU A 216 -12.03 21.82 13.46
N ALA A 217 -13.27 21.62 13.04
CA ALA A 217 -14.09 22.58 12.28
C ALA A 217 -15.24 23.14 13.16
N GLY A 218 -15.02 23.20 14.48
CA GLY A 218 -15.94 23.78 15.46
C GLY A 218 -16.13 25.30 15.38
N SER A 219 -15.81 25.96 14.24
CA SER A 219 -16.07 27.40 14.06
C SER A 219 -17.46 27.67 13.46
N LEU A 220 -18.03 26.72 12.71
CA LEU A 220 -19.40 26.88 12.17
C LEU A 220 -20.48 26.50 13.19
N ALA A 221 -20.30 25.43 13.97
CA ALA A 221 -21.28 25.00 14.96
C ALA A 221 -21.34 25.94 16.18
N LEU A 222 -20.22 26.55 16.58
CA LEU A 222 -20.22 27.55 17.65
C LEU A 222 -20.79 28.88 17.13
N GLN A 223 -20.48 29.32 15.90
CA GLN A 223 -21.16 30.48 15.30
C GLN A 223 -22.64 30.23 15.08
N GLU A 224 -23.07 29.01 14.71
CA GLU A 224 -24.48 28.66 14.62
C GLU A 224 -25.15 28.61 15.99
N ALA A 225 -24.49 28.11 17.04
CA ALA A 225 -25.01 28.16 18.41
C ALA A 225 -25.17 29.61 18.92
N THR A 226 -24.17 30.48 18.71
CA THR A 226 -24.26 31.90 19.09
C THR A 226 -25.23 32.68 18.20
N ARG A 227 -25.41 32.27 16.93
CA ARG A 227 -26.39 32.84 16.00
C ARG A 227 -27.81 32.32 16.22
N ASN A 228 -27.98 31.13 16.80
CA ASN A 228 -29.26 30.53 17.14
C ASN A 228 -29.81 31.07 18.47
N VAL A 229 -28.96 31.51 19.40
CA VAL A 229 -29.40 32.29 20.57
C VAL A 229 -29.93 33.68 20.17
N LEU A 230 -29.43 34.25 19.07
CA LEU A 230 -29.88 35.54 18.50
C LEU A 230 -31.01 35.41 17.46
N LYS A 231 -31.50 34.19 17.17
CA LYS A 231 -32.54 33.91 16.17
C LYS A 231 -33.77 33.19 16.75
N SER A 232 -34.03 33.33 18.05
CA SER A 232 -35.32 32.91 18.62
C SER A 232 -36.52 33.74 18.10
N GLU A 233 -36.29 34.78 17.30
CA GLU A 233 -37.33 35.48 16.56
C GLU A 233 -37.14 35.35 15.04
N ARG A 234 -37.72 34.31 14.44
CA ARG A 234 -38.64 34.42 13.28
C ARG A 234 -38.93 33.05 12.65
N LYS A 235 -40.23 32.79 12.55
CA LYS A 235 -40.89 31.62 11.96
C LYS A 235 -40.45 31.27 10.53
N TYR A 236 -40.52 29.96 10.26
CA TYR A 236 -40.72 29.27 8.97
C TYR A 236 -39.71 29.53 7.84
N ARG A 237 -38.93 28.49 7.46
CA ARG A 237 -38.77 28.03 6.06
C ARG A 237 -37.91 26.76 5.91
N LYS A 238 -38.49 25.82 5.16
CA LYS A 238 -37.92 24.81 4.23
C LYS A 238 -36.84 23.85 4.75
N ARG A 239 -37.20 22.55 4.70
CA ARG A 239 -36.28 21.40 4.82
C ARG A 239 -35.11 21.56 3.83
N PRO A 240 -33.85 21.28 4.22
CA PRO A 240 -32.76 21.23 3.26
C PRO A 240 -32.94 20.04 2.33
N SER A 241 -32.71 20.27 1.04
CA SER A 241 -32.63 19.25 -0.01
C SER A 241 -31.64 18.14 0.40
N SER A 242 -32.03 16.89 0.16
CA SER A 242 -31.17 15.71 0.28
C SER A 242 -29.80 15.98 -0.36
N LYS A 243 -28.72 16.00 0.43
CA LYS A 243 -27.37 15.93 -0.11
C LYS A 243 -27.28 14.59 -0.85
N THR A 244 -27.15 14.62 -2.17
CA THR A 244 -26.81 13.42 -2.95
C THR A 244 -25.57 12.81 -2.34
N GLN A 245 -25.67 11.58 -1.83
CA GLN A 245 -24.56 10.86 -1.25
C GLN A 245 -23.47 10.77 -2.32
N GLN A 246 -22.31 11.38 -2.08
CA GLN A 246 -21.22 11.38 -3.05
C GLN A 246 -20.74 9.93 -3.23
N ILE A 247 -20.73 9.46 -4.47
CA ILE A 247 -20.25 8.12 -4.83
C ILE A 247 -18.74 8.11 -4.59
N SER A 248 -18.26 7.14 -3.81
CA SER A 248 -16.82 6.98 -3.55
C SER A 248 -16.07 6.57 -4.81
N SER A 249 -14.77 6.89 -4.90
CA SER A 249 -13.91 6.45 -6.01
C SER A 249 -13.92 4.94 -6.17
N TRP A 250 -14.00 4.21 -5.05
CA TRP A 250 -14.09 2.76 -5.00
C TRP A 250 -15.31 2.24 -5.79
N GLN A 251 -16.47 2.85 -5.57
CA GLN A 251 -17.71 2.50 -6.28
C GLN A 251 -17.74 3.05 -7.71
N ALA A 252 -17.21 4.25 -7.93
CA ALA A 252 -17.24 4.91 -9.25
C ALA A 252 -16.29 4.24 -10.26
N HIS A 253 -15.18 3.67 -9.79
CA HIS A 253 -14.13 3.09 -10.62
C HIS A 253 -13.87 1.61 -10.31
N GLY A 254 -14.86 0.92 -9.75
CA GLY A 254 -14.75 -0.49 -9.36
C GLY A 254 -14.51 -1.44 -10.55
N ASP A 255 -15.17 -1.18 -11.67
CA ASP A 255 -15.15 -2.02 -12.88
C ASP A 255 -13.96 -1.71 -13.82
N ASN A 256 -12.86 -1.19 -13.28
CA ASN A 256 -11.70 -0.84 -14.08
C ASN A 256 -10.98 -2.08 -14.64
N THR A 257 -10.40 -1.99 -15.84
CA THR A 257 -9.75 -3.12 -16.51
C THR A 257 -8.39 -3.53 -15.92
N VAL A 258 -7.68 -2.62 -15.25
CA VAL A 258 -6.32 -2.89 -14.75
C VAL A 258 -6.30 -3.28 -13.28
N ILE A 259 -7.01 -2.54 -12.43
CA ILE A 259 -7.12 -2.80 -10.98
C ILE A 259 -8.60 -2.82 -10.54
N PRO A 260 -9.40 -3.79 -11.00
CA PRO A 260 -10.79 -3.88 -10.56
C PRO A 260 -10.86 -4.18 -9.07
N THR A 261 -11.91 -3.68 -8.41
CA THR A 261 -12.12 -3.87 -6.96
C THR A 261 -12.23 -5.36 -6.60
N LEU A 262 -12.80 -6.18 -7.48
CA LEU A 262 -12.85 -7.63 -7.32
C LEU A 262 -11.44 -8.27 -7.22
N THR A 263 -10.48 -7.82 -8.02
CA THR A 263 -9.09 -8.30 -7.93
C THR A 263 -8.46 -7.87 -6.62
N LEU A 264 -8.68 -6.63 -6.17
CA LEU A 264 -8.16 -6.16 -4.88
C LEU A 264 -8.71 -6.97 -3.70
N SER A 265 -10.02 -7.28 -3.71
CA SER A 265 -10.64 -8.15 -2.70
C SER A 265 -10.10 -9.58 -2.76
N GLY A 266 -9.92 -10.14 -3.97
CA GLY A 266 -9.33 -11.46 -4.15
C GLY A 266 -7.88 -11.55 -3.64
N GLU A 267 -7.06 -10.54 -3.93
CA GLU A 267 -5.68 -10.46 -3.45
C GLU A 267 -5.62 -10.34 -1.92
N ARG A 268 -6.55 -9.60 -1.32
CA ARG A 268 -6.64 -9.53 0.15
C ARG A 268 -6.93 -10.92 0.74
N ASP A 269 -7.89 -11.65 0.20
CA ASP A 269 -8.22 -13.00 0.70
C ASP A 269 -7.05 -13.99 0.54
N VAL A 270 -6.17 -13.75 -0.45
CA VAL A 270 -4.93 -14.53 -0.64
C VAL A 270 -3.85 -14.11 0.35
N LEU A 271 -3.66 -12.81 0.57
CA LEU A 271 -2.54 -12.25 1.32
C LEU A 271 -2.71 -12.29 2.85
N PHE A 272 -3.92 -12.52 3.34
CA PHE A 272 -4.24 -12.54 4.76
C PHE A 272 -4.84 -13.88 5.18
N ARG A 273 -4.60 -14.25 6.44
CA ARG A 273 -5.12 -15.51 7.02
C ARG A 273 -6.46 -15.31 7.68
N SER A 274 -6.62 -14.16 8.35
CA SER A 274 -7.80 -13.83 9.11
C SER A 274 -8.22 -12.38 8.84
N PRO A 275 -9.52 -12.05 8.95
CA PRO A 275 -9.98 -10.67 8.85
C PRO A 275 -9.42 -9.72 9.92
N ASP A 276 -8.93 -10.25 11.05
CA ASP A 276 -8.27 -9.44 12.07
C ASP A 276 -6.96 -8.82 11.56
N ASP A 277 -6.27 -9.51 10.66
CA ASP A 277 -4.98 -9.08 10.12
C ASP A 277 -5.12 -7.83 9.21
N TYR A 278 -6.34 -7.52 8.72
CA TYR A 278 -6.60 -6.32 7.92
C TYR A 278 -6.32 -5.03 8.71
N PHE A 279 -6.52 -5.11 10.03
CA PHE A 279 -6.38 -3.99 10.95
C PHE A 279 -4.94 -3.79 11.44
N ASP A 280 -4.00 -4.64 11.03
CA ASP A 280 -2.58 -4.44 11.33
C ASP A 280 -2.10 -3.11 10.73
N ARG A 281 -1.47 -2.27 11.57
CA ARG A 281 -0.95 -0.96 11.17
C ARG A 281 0.20 -1.08 10.17
N PHE A 282 0.95 -2.18 10.18
CA PHE A 282 2.03 -2.39 9.20
C PHE A 282 1.50 -2.78 7.82
N ALA A 283 0.39 -3.54 7.78
CA ALA A 283 -0.26 -3.93 6.53
C ALA A 283 -1.17 -2.83 5.96
N SER A 284 -1.85 -2.09 6.85
CA SER A 284 -2.72 -0.93 6.55
C SER A 284 -2.18 0.35 7.23
N PRO A 285 -1.13 1.00 6.66
CA PRO A 285 -0.45 2.15 7.27
C PRO A 285 -1.33 3.36 7.59
N ILE A 286 -2.51 3.49 6.96
CA ILE A 286 -3.45 4.56 7.33
C ILE A 286 -3.85 4.47 8.81
N HIS A 287 -3.81 3.26 9.38
CA HIS A 287 -4.16 3.01 10.77
C HIS A 287 -3.12 3.55 11.77
N PHE A 288 -1.95 4.04 11.35
CA PHE A 288 -1.12 4.85 12.23
C PHE A 288 -1.80 6.19 12.60
N PHE A 289 -2.62 6.73 11.69
CA PHE A 289 -3.23 8.06 11.84
C PHE A 289 -4.70 8.05 12.26
N ARG A 290 -5.39 6.92 12.10
CA ARG A 290 -6.76 6.75 12.56
C ARG A 290 -7.09 5.31 12.95
N SER A 291 -8.18 5.09 13.66
CA SER A 291 -8.74 3.74 13.80
C SER A 291 -9.39 3.30 12.48
N PRO A 292 -9.59 1.99 12.30
CA PRO A 292 -10.34 1.46 11.16
C PRO A 292 -11.79 1.97 11.14
N HIS A 293 -12.40 2.00 9.96
CA HIS A 293 -13.83 2.32 9.77
C HIS A 293 -14.75 1.11 9.99
N ALA A 294 -14.17 -0.02 10.38
CA ALA A 294 -14.87 -1.26 10.61
C ALA A 294 -14.37 -1.93 11.89
N GLN A 295 -15.24 -2.74 12.47
CA GLN A 295 -14.91 -3.64 13.56
C GLN A 295 -15.34 -5.06 13.17
N LEU A 296 -14.54 -6.05 13.59
CA LEU A 296 -14.91 -7.44 13.45
C LEU A 296 -15.83 -7.85 14.59
N ILE A 297 -17.04 -8.30 14.25
CA ILE A 297 -18.00 -8.79 15.23
C ILE A 297 -17.93 -10.31 15.23
N TYR A 298 -17.63 -10.86 16.41
CA TYR A 298 -17.72 -12.29 16.70
C TYR A 298 -19.11 -12.57 17.25
N PRO A 299 -20.03 -13.13 16.45
CA PRO A 299 -21.35 -13.51 16.95
C PRO A 299 -21.19 -14.53 18.07
N GLN A 300 -21.84 -14.27 19.20
CA GLN A 300 -21.70 -15.16 20.36
C GLN A 300 -22.29 -16.53 20.03
N PRO A 301 -21.61 -17.64 20.34
CA PRO A 301 -22.22 -18.95 20.24
C PRO A 301 -23.36 -19.04 21.26
N ASP A 302 -24.53 -19.53 20.83
CA ASP A 302 -25.74 -19.72 21.67
C ASP A 302 -25.49 -20.56 22.94
N HIS A 303 -24.33 -21.20 23.06
CA HIS A 303 -23.95 -22.06 24.18
C HIS A 303 -23.76 -21.35 25.52
N ILE A 304 -23.66 -20.02 25.58
CA ILE A 304 -23.53 -19.30 26.87
C ILE A 304 -24.84 -19.37 27.67
N PHE A 305 -26.00 -19.41 27.00
CA PHE A 305 -27.28 -19.64 27.67
C PHE A 305 -27.48 -21.10 28.12
N ALA A 306 -26.84 -22.06 27.47
CA ALA A 306 -26.91 -23.48 27.84
C ALA A 306 -25.93 -23.88 28.95
N SER A 307 -24.93 -23.04 29.25
CA SER A 307 -23.89 -23.30 30.26
C SER A 307 -24.05 -22.48 31.54
N GLN A 308 -24.99 -21.54 31.59
CA GLN A 308 -25.50 -21.02 32.86
C GLN A 308 -26.36 -22.11 33.48
N GLN A 309 -25.78 -22.89 34.41
CA GLN A 309 -26.59 -23.67 35.33
C GLN A 309 -27.55 -22.69 36.02
N PRO A 310 -28.86 -22.98 36.12
CA PRO A 310 -29.76 -22.14 36.88
C PRO A 310 -29.20 -22.00 38.30
N ASP A 311 -29.17 -20.78 38.85
CA ASP A 311 -28.75 -20.48 40.22
C ASP A 311 -29.63 -21.16 41.30
N GLU A 312 -30.54 -22.05 40.92
CA GLU A 312 -31.33 -22.87 41.81
C GLU A 312 -30.54 -24.12 42.19
N ILE A 313 -30.43 -24.37 43.50
CA ILE A 313 -29.83 -25.58 44.07
C ILE A 313 -30.68 -26.78 43.62
N LEU A 314 -30.29 -27.40 42.50
CA LEU A 314 -30.90 -28.62 42.02
C LEU A 314 -30.57 -29.76 43.00
N ASP A 315 -31.59 -30.56 43.34
CA ASP A 315 -31.41 -31.76 44.15
C ASP A 315 -30.44 -32.74 43.45
N VAL A 316 -29.69 -33.50 44.23
CA VAL A 316 -28.62 -34.40 43.78
C VAL A 316 -29.13 -35.44 42.77
N GLU A 317 -30.39 -35.85 42.91
CA GLU A 317 -31.06 -36.78 41.99
C GLU A 317 -31.38 -36.12 40.63
N ALA A 318 -31.74 -34.83 40.62
CA ALA A 318 -31.96 -34.06 39.40
C ALA A 318 -30.65 -33.74 38.67
N GLN A 319 -29.56 -33.47 39.40
CA GLN A 319 -28.23 -33.32 38.83
C GLN A 319 -27.76 -34.62 38.16
N MET A 320 -27.91 -35.77 38.84
CA MET A 320 -27.54 -37.06 38.25
C MET A 320 -28.38 -37.41 37.01
N ALA A 321 -29.67 -37.07 36.99
CA ALA A 321 -30.52 -37.25 35.81
C ALA A 321 -30.03 -36.40 34.62
N LEU A 322 -29.74 -35.11 34.84
CA LEU A 322 -29.23 -34.22 33.79
C LEU A 322 -27.87 -34.69 33.22
N HIS A 323 -26.97 -35.17 34.09
CA HIS A 323 -25.71 -35.77 33.67
C HIS A 323 -25.90 -37.08 32.90
N HIS A 324 -26.93 -37.88 33.22
CA HIS A 324 -27.21 -39.13 32.51
C HIS A 324 -27.69 -38.91 31.07
N TYR A 325 -28.43 -37.83 30.81
CA TYR A 325 -28.86 -37.43 29.46
C TYR A 325 -27.83 -36.60 28.68
N SER A 326 -26.72 -36.17 29.30
CA SER A 326 -25.66 -35.39 28.63
C SER A 326 -24.80 -36.20 27.66
N THR A 327 -25.10 -37.49 27.49
CA THR A 327 -24.42 -38.39 26.57
C THR A 327 -25.32 -38.66 25.36
N PHE A 328 -24.84 -38.27 24.17
CA PHE A 328 -25.35 -38.61 22.83
C PHE A 328 -26.41 -37.71 22.17
N ASP A 329 -26.30 -36.39 22.23
CA ASP A 329 -26.85 -35.55 21.16
C ASP A 329 -25.84 -35.45 20.00
N ASP A 330 -25.91 -36.42 19.07
CA ASP A 330 -25.34 -36.38 17.72
C ASP A 330 -26.14 -35.42 16.80
N THR A 331 -26.68 -34.33 17.35
CA THR A 331 -27.26 -33.27 16.52
C THR A 331 -26.10 -32.53 15.84
N PRO A 332 -26.07 -32.42 14.50
CA PRO A 332 -25.05 -31.62 13.84
C PRO A 332 -25.12 -30.21 14.41
N LYS A 333 -24.03 -29.75 15.05
CA LYS A 333 -23.93 -28.39 15.57
C LYS A 333 -24.37 -27.42 14.48
N PRO A 334 -25.29 -26.47 14.75
CA PRO A 334 -25.57 -25.42 13.79
C PRO A 334 -24.23 -24.74 13.44
N PRO A 335 -23.99 -24.39 12.16
CA PRO A 335 -22.74 -23.77 11.76
C PRO A 335 -22.53 -22.55 12.65
N GLN A 336 -21.37 -22.50 13.32
CA GLN A 336 -21.03 -21.34 14.13
C GLN A 336 -21.08 -20.11 13.22
N PRO A 337 -21.79 -19.05 13.64
CA PRO A 337 -21.92 -17.87 12.80
C PRO A 337 -20.53 -17.29 12.55
N LEU A 338 -20.20 -17.07 11.27
CA LEU A 338 -18.88 -16.56 10.88
C LEU A 338 -18.73 -15.10 11.36
N PRO A 339 -17.52 -14.68 11.73
CA PRO A 339 -17.27 -13.29 12.06
C PRO A 339 -17.51 -12.42 10.82
N TYR A 340 -18.09 -11.26 11.02
CA TYR A 340 -18.39 -10.32 9.94
C TYR A 340 -17.95 -8.90 10.29
N LEU A 341 -17.64 -8.12 9.26
CA LEU A 341 -17.26 -6.73 9.40
C LEU A 341 -18.50 -5.85 9.55
N SER A 342 -18.51 -5.03 10.60
CA SER A 342 -19.52 -4.00 10.82
C SER A 342 -18.90 -2.63 10.76
N ARG A 343 -19.60 -1.66 10.16
CA ARG A 343 -19.13 -0.29 10.08
C ARG A 343 -19.19 0.38 11.45
N CYS A 344 -18.10 1.01 11.88
CA CYS A 344 -18.02 1.73 13.15
C CYS A 344 -17.46 3.14 12.96
N ARG A 345 -17.56 3.96 14.01
CA ARG A 345 -16.89 5.28 14.05
C ARG A 345 -15.37 5.10 13.98
N ALA A 346 -14.73 5.93 13.17
CA ALA A 346 -13.28 6.03 13.13
C ALA A 346 -12.80 7.22 13.97
N TYR A 347 -11.62 7.07 14.55
CA TYR A 347 -11.04 8.01 15.50
C TYR A 347 -9.67 8.43 15.02
N ALA A 348 -9.36 9.71 15.14
CA ALA A 348 -8.03 10.22 14.88
C ALA A 348 -7.02 9.72 15.90
N ARG A 349 -5.83 9.33 15.43
CA ARG A 349 -4.68 8.94 16.25
C ARG A 349 -3.58 9.98 16.15
N ASN A 350 -2.87 10.15 17.25
CA ASN A 350 -1.69 10.99 17.31
C ASN A 350 -0.46 10.19 16.91
N TYR A 351 0.02 10.41 15.68
CA TYR A 351 1.26 9.84 15.18
C TYR A 351 2.17 10.94 14.62
N PRO A 352 3.50 10.87 14.78
CA PRO A 352 4.21 10.01 15.74
C PRO A 352 3.80 10.30 17.18
N GLN A 353 3.98 9.31 18.07
CA GLN A 353 3.66 9.48 19.48
C GLN A 353 4.62 10.48 20.15
N ALA A 354 4.14 11.17 21.19
CA ALA A 354 4.97 12.10 21.96
C ALA A 354 6.20 11.40 22.55
N GLY A 355 7.38 12.02 22.45
CA GLY A 355 8.63 11.45 22.98
C GLY A 355 9.28 10.41 22.08
N THR A 356 8.68 10.07 20.93
CA THR A 356 9.38 9.30 19.89
C THR A 356 10.34 10.21 19.12
N HIS A 357 11.49 9.66 18.73
CA HIS A 357 12.48 10.35 17.89
C HIS A 357 12.15 10.28 16.39
N LEU A 358 10.88 10.05 16.01
CA LEU A 358 10.46 9.93 14.62
C LEU A 358 10.15 11.30 14.03
N THR A 359 10.73 11.63 12.86
CA THR A 359 10.44 12.86 12.12
C THR A 359 9.97 12.52 10.73
N LEU A 360 8.68 12.79 10.45
CA LEU A 360 8.06 12.35 9.21
C LEU A 360 8.79 12.89 7.95
N PRO A 361 8.95 12.04 6.92
CA PRO A 361 9.63 12.43 5.69
C PRO A 361 8.81 13.45 4.88
N VAL A 362 9.42 13.99 3.81
CA VAL A 362 8.62 14.64 2.75
C VAL A 362 7.91 13.57 1.93
N TRP A 363 6.72 13.90 1.44
CA TRP A 363 5.88 12.97 0.70
C TRP A 363 5.54 13.49 -0.69
N ASN A 364 5.54 12.58 -1.66
CA ASN A 364 4.94 12.75 -2.96
C ASN A 364 3.94 11.60 -3.17
N ILE A 365 2.65 11.89 -3.10
CA ILE A 365 1.58 10.90 -3.23
C ILE A 365 0.92 11.10 -4.60
N ALA A 366 1.12 10.13 -5.49
CA ALA A 366 0.51 10.12 -6.81
C ALA A 366 -0.74 9.22 -6.81
N THR A 367 -1.79 9.65 -7.50
CA THR A 367 -3.00 8.85 -7.70
C THR A 367 -3.59 9.06 -9.09
N GLY A 368 -4.27 8.05 -9.62
CA GLY A 368 -5.11 8.21 -10.80
C GLY A 368 -6.47 8.79 -10.45
N LEU A 369 -7.04 9.60 -11.35
CA LEU A 369 -8.42 10.08 -11.25
C LEU A 369 -9.45 8.96 -11.47
N GLN A 370 -9.07 7.89 -12.16
CA GLN A 370 -9.92 6.71 -12.43
C GLN A 370 -9.49 5.49 -11.60
N SER A 371 -8.71 5.71 -10.54
CA SER A 371 -8.29 4.64 -9.64
C SER A 371 -9.32 4.47 -8.51
N PRO A 372 -9.73 3.22 -8.18
CA PRO A 372 -10.57 2.98 -7.02
C PRO A 372 -9.91 3.40 -5.70
N LEU A 373 -8.56 3.48 -5.67
CA LEU A 373 -7.75 3.84 -4.51
C LEU A 373 -7.52 5.35 -4.33
N SER A 374 -8.14 6.17 -5.17
CA SER A 374 -7.90 7.62 -5.15
C SER A 374 -8.38 8.28 -3.87
N ASP A 375 -9.57 7.93 -3.37
CA ASP A 375 -10.06 8.44 -2.07
C ASP A 375 -9.12 8.07 -0.93
N SER A 376 -8.66 6.82 -0.86
CA SER A 376 -7.72 6.35 0.17
C SER A 376 -6.36 7.06 0.08
N SER A 377 -5.88 7.33 -1.14
CA SER A 377 -4.62 8.06 -1.37
C SER A 377 -4.73 9.53 -0.92
N LEU A 378 -5.87 10.17 -1.19
CA LEU A 378 -6.16 11.54 -0.74
C LEU A 378 -6.35 11.61 0.77
N GLU A 379 -6.99 10.59 1.36
CA GLU A 379 -7.12 10.45 2.80
C GLU A 379 -5.74 10.34 3.48
N LEU A 380 -4.86 9.48 2.96
CA LEU A 380 -3.48 9.38 3.44
C LEU A 380 -2.78 10.74 3.42
N ALA A 381 -2.85 11.45 2.30
CA ALA A 381 -2.23 12.77 2.18
C ALA A 381 -2.76 13.76 3.22
N LYS A 382 -4.08 13.76 3.46
CA LYS A 382 -4.72 14.58 4.49
C LYS A 382 -4.21 14.22 5.89
N MET A 383 -4.12 12.93 6.21
CA MET A 383 -3.67 12.45 7.52
C MET A 383 -2.19 12.75 7.78
N VAL A 384 -1.32 12.53 6.79
CA VAL A 384 0.10 12.87 6.87
C VAL A 384 0.30 14.37 7.04
N ARG A 385 -0.43 15.21 6.29
CA ARG A 385 -0.38 16.68 6.45
C ARG A 385 -0.76 17.11 7.86
N ARG A 386 -1.88 16.59 8.36
CA ARG A 386 -2.33 16.87 9.73
C ARG A 386 -1.27 16.47 10.76
N SER A 387 -0.69 15.29 10.61
CA SER A 387 0.37 14.80 11.49
C SER A 387 1.60 15.71 11.46
N ILE A 388 2.10 16.09 10.28
CA ILE A 388 3.24 17.01 10.13
C ILE A 388 2.95 18.37 10.75
N ALA A 389 1.77 18.95 10.50
CA ALA A 389 1.39 20.24 11.06
C ALA A 389 1.39 20.20 12.60
N ARG A 390 0.81 19.14 13.18
CA ARG A 390 0.78 18.94 14.63
C ARG A 390 2.16 18.67 15.23
N GLN A 391 2.95 17.82 14.60
CA GLN A 391 4.31 17.50 15.05
C GLN A 391 5.16 18.77 15.06
N THR A 392 5.13 19.55 13.97
CA THR A 392 5.90 20.79 13.84
C THR A 392 5.47 21.81 14.90
N MET A 393 4.16 22.03 15.07
CA MET A 393 3.63 22.92 16.10
C MET A 393 4.02 22.49 17.52
N LYS A 394 3.95 21.19 17.82
CA LYS A 394 4.34 20.65 19.12
C LYS A 394 5.83 20.81 19.39
N THR A 395 6.68 20.58 18.39
CA THR A 395 8.13 20.77 18.50
C THR A 395 8.49 22.24 18.74
N HIS A 396 7.79 23.18 18.09
CA HIS A 396 8.07 24.61 18.25
C HIS A 396 7.50 25.23 19.53
N THR A 397 6.30 24.80 19.95
CA THR A 397 5.56 25.48 21.03
C THR A 397 5.43 24.65 22.31
N GLY A 398 5.71 23.34 22.26
CA GLY A 398 5.46 22.40 23.36
C GLY A 398 3.98 22.09 23.63
N ARG A 399 3.05 22.69 22.88
CA ARG A 399 1.60 22.59 23.08
C ARG A 399 0.98 21.54 22.15
N SER A 400 -0.23 21.11 22.49
CA SER A 400 -1.02 20.16 21.68
C SER A 400 -2.18 20.82 20.91
N ARG A 401 -2.48 22.10 21.20
CA ARG A 401 -3.59 22.87 20.62
C ARG A 401 -3.06 24.17 20.01
N TRP A 402 -3.69 24.60 18.93
CA TRP A 402 -3.44 25.88 18.27
C TRP A 402 -3.90 27.04 19.15
N PHE A 403 -3.16 28.14 19.12
CA PHE A 403 -3.51 29.37 19.83
C PHE A 403 -4.53 30.20 19.06
N ASP A 404 -4.36 30.30 17.74
CA ASP A 404 -5.20 31.10 16.85
C ASP A 404 -5.38 30.42 15.48
N GLU A 405 -6.39 30.84 14.73
CA GLU A 405 -6.71 30.31 13.39
C GLU A 405 -5.61 30.66 12.38
N ALA A 406 -4.93 31.80 12.55
CA ALA A 406 -3.77 32.17 11.73
C ALA A 406 -2.57 31.23 11.95
N GLU A 407 -2.30 30.84 13.21
CA GLU A 407 -1.23 29.88 13.53
C GLU A 407 -1.54 28.50 12.94
N LYS A 408 -2.80 28.06 13.05
CA LYS A 408 -3.27 26.82 12.41
C LYS A 408 -3.00 26.84 10.90
N LYS A 409 -3.38 27.91 10.21
CA LYS A 409 -3.16 28.07 8.77
C LYS A 409 -1.68 28.01 8.39
N HIS A 410 -0.82 28.66 9.17
CA HIS A 410 0.62 28.65 8.95
C HIS A 410 1.21 27.23 8.96
N TYR A 411 0.86 26.41 9.97
CA TYR A 411 1.34 25.04 10.05
C TYR A 411 0.69 24.11 9.01
N GLU A 412 -0.56 24.37 8.63
CA GLU A 412 -1.20 23.68 7.51
C GLU A 412 -0.50 23.98 6.19
N GLU A 413 -0.16 25.24 5.89
CA GLU A 413 0.60 25.61 4.69
C GLU A 413 2.00 24.97 4.68
N TYR A 414 2.69 24.95 5.83
CA TYR A 414 3.95 24.23 5.97
C TYR A 414 3.80 22.73 5.64
N ALA A 415 2.77 22.08 6.19
CA ALA A 415 2.50 20.67 5.91
C ALA A 415 2.12 20.41 4.44
N HIS A 416 1.41 21.33 3.79
CA HIS A 416 1.14 21.25 2.34
C HIS A 416 2.43 21.30 1.51
N GLY A 417 3.42 22.11 1.91
CA GLY A 417 4.73 22.14 1.26
C GLY A 417 5.55 20.85 1.43
N ARG A 418 5.30 20.10 2.51
CA ARG A 418 5.95 18.82 2.82
C ARG A 418 5.29 17.60 2.16
N VAL A 419 3.99 17.68 1.85
CA VAL A 419 3.20 16.59 1.26
C VAL A 419 2.60 17.06 -0.05
N GLN A 420 3.27 16.72 -1.15
CA GLN A 420 2.79 16.96 -2.50
C GLN A 420 1.85 15.84 -2.94
N VAL A 421 0.76 16.21 -3.60
CA VAL A 421 -0.20 15.25 -4.16
C VAL A 421 -0.31 15.53 -5.65
N SER A 422 -0.11 14.52 -6.48
CA SER A 422 -0.32 14.58 -7.91
C SER A 422 -1.48 13.67 -8.31
N SER A 423 -2.41 14.21 -9.10
CA SER A 423 -3.50 13.44 -9.68
C SER A 423 -3.32 13.39 -11.18
N HIS A 424 -3.35 12.19 -11.75
CA HIS A 424 -3.14 11.98 -13.17
C HIS A 424 -4.41 11.46 -13.84
N TRP A 425 -4.58 11.79 -15.11
CA TRP A 425 -5.65 11.19 -15.91
C TRP A 425 -5.44 9.67 -16.03
N GLY A 426 -6.54 8.92 -16.04
CA GLY A 426 -6.51 7.46 -16.00
C GLY A 426 -6.23 6.89 -14.61
N ILE A 427 -5.68 5.68 -14.58
CA ILE A 427 -5.32 4.95 -13.35
C ILE A 427 -4.02 5.48 -12.75
N GLY A 428 -3.14 6.01 -13.60
CA GLY A 428 -1.96 6.73 -13.14
C GLY A 428 -0.83 5.86 -12.61
N LEU A 429 -0.84 4.54 -12.87
CA LEU A 429 0.20 3.61 -12.43
C LEU A 429 1.55 3.91 -13.10
N TRP A 430 2.64 3.61 -12.39
CA TRP A 430 4.02 3.67 -12.85
C TRP A 430 4.38 2.47 -13.72
N THR A 431 3.90 1.28 -13.36
CA THR A 431 4.16 0.04 -14.11
C THR A 431 3.29 -0.13 -15.34
N GLN A 432 2.16 0.59 -15.43
CA GLN A 432 1.37 0.65 -16.66
C GLN A 432 2.03 1.63 -17.66
N GLN A 433 2.89 1.09 -18.51
CA GLN A 433 3.59 1.86 -19.55
C GLN A 433 2.76 1.87 -20.83
N ASP A 434 1.74 2.72 -20.88
CA ASP A 434 1.02 2.99 -22.13
C ASP A 434 1.99 3.50 -23.21
N GLU A 435 1.66 3.35 -24.51
CA GLU A 435 2.50 3.87 -25.61
C GLU A 435 2.77 5.38 -25.51
N ASN A 436 1.94 6.11 -24.77
CA ASN A 436 2.14 7.51 -24.46
C ASN A 436 3.33 7.70 -23.49
N LEU A 437 4.28 8.57 -23.86
CA LEU A 437 5.45 8.94 -23.05
C LEU A 437 5.12 9.62 -21.69
N GLY A 438 3.83 9.81 -21.37
CA GLY A 438 3.39 10.42 -20.12
C GLY A 438 3.83 9.66 -18.87
N TRP A 439 3.92 8.33 -18.94
CA TRP A 439 4.45 7.54 -17.81
C TRP A 439 5.90 7.90 -17.50
N LYS A 440 6.74 8.06 -18.54
CA LYS A 440 8.16 8.37 -18.39
C LYS A 440 8.38 9.74 -17.76
N SER A 441 7.65 10.77 -18.22
CA SER A 441 7.70 12.12 -17.63
C SER A 441 7.39 12.08 -16.14
N ARG A 442 6.36 11.32 -15.73
CA ARG A 442 5.99 11.17 -14.31
C ARG A 442 7.11 10.54 -13.48
N ILE A 443 7.78 9.51 -13.99
CA ILE A 443 8.91 8.89 -13.29
C ILE A 443 10.12 9.83 -13.23
N GLU A 444 10.38 10.58 -14.31
CA GLU A 444 11.45 11.60 -14.34
C GLU A 444 11.19 12.74 -13.34
N GLU A 445 9.94 13.18 -13.21
CA GLU A 445 9.50 14.16 -12.21
C GLU A 445 9.73 13.63 -10.79
N VAL A 446 9.32 12.38 -10.50
CA VAL A 446 9.56 11.74 -9.19
C VAL A 446 11.05 11.59 -8.91
N GLY A 447 11.84 11.15 -9.89
CA GLY A 447 13.28 11.02 -9.76
C GLY A 447 13.97 12.37 -9.49
N THR A 448 13.60 13.41 -10.23
CA THR A 448 14.11 14.77 -10.04
C THR A 448 13.73 15.32 -8.67
N TRP A 449 12.49 15.08 -8.23
CA TRP A 449 12.03 15.44 -6.89
C TRP A 449 12.84 14.71 -5.81
N MET A 450 13.07 13.41 -5.95
CA MET A 450 13.89 12.63 -5.02
C MET A 450 15.32 13.17 -4.95
N LYS A 451 15.93 13.49 -6.09
CA LYS A 451 17.26 14.11 -6.14
C LYS A 451 17.34 15.38 -5.31
N GLN A 452 16.36 16.27 -5.46
CA GLN A 452 16.30 17.53 -4.71
C GLN A 452 16.11 17.29 -3.21
N ARG A 453 15.23 16.36 -2.83
CA ARG A 453 14.89 16.12 -1.42
C ARG A 453 15.92 15.30 -0.65
N LEU A 454 16.72 14.50 -1.34
CA LEU A 454 17.81 13.72 -0.75
C LEU A 454 19.15 14.48 -0.75
N ASP A 455 19.24 15.62 -1.43
CA ASP A 455 20.43 16.46 -1.40
C ASP A 455 20.70 16.96 0.04
N PRO A 456 21.91 16.76 0.59
CA PRO A 456 22.29 17.27 1.91
C PRO A 456 22.16 18.79 2.05
N SER A 457 22.27 19.54 0.94
CA SER A 457 22.12 21.00 0.91
C SER A 457 20.66 21.46 1.04
N PHE A 458 19.69 20.54 0.87
CA PHE A 458 18.27 20.83 0.94
C PHE A 458 17.76 20.53 2.36
N THR A 459 17.80 21.53 3.24
CA THR A 459 17.24 21.47 4.62
C THR A 459 16.05 22.39 4.79
#